data_AF-A0A2D6U0V3-F1
#
_entry.id   AF-A0A2D6U0V3-F1
#
_cell.length_a   1.000
_cell.length_b   1.000
_cell.length_c   1.000
_cell.angle_alpha   90.00
_cell.angle_beta   90.00
_cell.angle_gamma   90.00
#
_symmetry.space_group_name_H-M   'P 1'
#
loop_
_entity.id
_entity.type
_entity.pdbx_description
1 polymer ?
#
loop_
_entity_poly.entity_id
_entity_poly.type
_entity_poly.pdbx_seq_one_letter_code
_entity_poly.pdbx_strand_id
1 'polypeptide(L)'
;MATQIVISNNEYIEVDGFHITWADKGTAMVVLPETTHYIIWNELPGQNEVQYKDVSTLKMTGNVDLNSTSDAVGSTTIADLLTWGETRKGQIETATADYSTAYENALNAWISGGGTEATFTESEAALAWDWSKTWIDYDPHYS
;
A
#
# COMPACT_ATOMS: atom_id res chain seq x y z
N MET A 1 12.90 8.52 -2.69
CA MET A 1 11.69 9.34 -2.93
C MET A 1 11.10 8.83 -4.20
N ALA A 2 9.81 8.50 -4.17
CA ALA A 2 9.12 8.00 -5.34
C ALA A 2 9.10 9.04 -6.46
N THR A 3 9.12 8.58 -7.71
CA THR A 3 9.07 9.43 -8.91
C THR A 3 7.78 9.23 -9.71
N GLN A 4 7.07 8.13 -9.46
CA GLN A 4 5.80 7.79 -10.08
C GLN A 4 4.76 7.45 -9.01
N ILE A 5 3.55 7.96 -9.22
CA ILE A 5 2.38 7.51 -8.46
C ILE A 5 1.13 7.46 -9.34
N VAL A 6 0.40 6.35 -9.23
CA VAL A 6 -0.94 6.21 -9.79
C VAL A 6 -1.90 5.91 -8.65
N ILE A 7 -2.95 6.69 -8.51
CA ILE A 7 -4.01 6.46 -7.51
C ILE A 7 -5.30 6.26 -8.27
N SER A 8 -5.84 5.04 -8.26
CA SER A 8 -7.24 4.79 -8.61
C SER A 8 -8.08 4.90 -7.33
N ASN A 9 -8.85 5.98 -7.21
CA ASN A 9 -9.53 6.32 -5.96
C ASN A 9 -10.56 5.24 -5.59
N ASN A 10 -10.42 4.67 -4.38
CA ASN A 10 -11.18 3.53 -3.86
C ASN A 10 -10.87 2.15 -4.49
N GLU A 11 -9.81 2.02 -5.29
CA GLU A 11 -9.42 0.73 -5.88
C GLU A 11 -8.00 0.32 -5.50
N TYR A 12 -7.00 1.12 -5.87
CA TYR A 12 -5.59 0.82 -5.60
C TYR A 12 -4.69 2.04 -5.73
N ILE A 13 -3.46 1.91 -5.23
CA ILE A 13 -2.36 2.83 -5.42
C ILE A 13 -1.17 2.06 -6.01
N GLU A 14 -0.42 2.70 -6.90
CA GLU A 14 0.86 2.20 -7.40
C GLU A 14 1.92 3.26 -7.21
N VAL A 15 3.06 2.90 -6.60
CA VAL A 15 4.19 3.79 -6.32
C VAL A 15 5.45 3.19 -6.91
N ASP A 16 6.03 3.79 -7.95
CA ASP A 16 7.19 3.24 -8.69
C ASP A 16 7.03 1.74 -9.05
N GLY A 17 5.82 1.34 -9.49
CA GLY A 17 5.48 -0.05 -9.81
C GLY A 17 5.17 -0.95 -8.59
N PHE A 18 5.26 -0.44 -7.36
CA PHE A 18 4.82 -1.15 -6.17
C PHE A 18 3.31 -0.98 -5.98
N HIS A 19 2.56 -2.08 -6.06
CA HIS A 19 1.11 -2.09 -5.92
C HIS A 19 0.69 -2.13 -4.44
N ILE A 20 -0.22 -1.22 -4.06
CA ILE A 20 -0.83 -1.10 -2.74
C ILE A 20 -2.34 -1.19 -2.94
N THR A 21 -3.00 -2.17 -2.31
CA THR A 21 -4.46 -2.23 -2.38
C THR A 21 -5.08 -1.04 -1.64
N TRP A 22 -6.30 -0.64 -1.97
CA TRP A 22 -6.92 0.49 -1.28
C TRP A 22 -7.08 0.30 0.24
N ALA A 23 -7.23 -0.95 0.71
CA ALA A 23 -7.28 -1.27 2.13
C ALA A 23 -5.94 -0.99 2.81
N ASP A 24 -4.83 -1.21 2.10
CA ASP A 24 -3.48 -1.10 2.65
C ASP A 24 -2.89 0.32 2.57
N LYS A 25 -3.68 1.34 2.19
CA LYS A 25 -3.20 2.74 2.09
C LYS A 25 -2.71 3.30 3.44
N GLY A 26 -3.23 2.75 4.54
CA GLY A 26 -2.88 3.18 5.88
C GLY A 26 -3.44 4.55 6.27
N THR A 27 -3.34 4.86 7.55
CA THR A 27 -4.04 6.00 8.17
C THR A 27 -3.49 7.38 7.81
N ALA A 28 -2.23 7.43 7.34
CA ALA A 28 -1.56 8.67 6.94
C ALA A 28 -1.92 9.13 5.51
N MET A 29 -2.68 8.33 4.76
CA MET A 29 -3.11 8.69 3.41
C MET A 29 -4.07 9.88 3.45
N VAL A 30 -3.80 10.89 2.63
CA VAL A 30 -4.65 12.07 2.53
C VAL A 30 -6.01 11.71 1.94
N VAL A 31 -7.09 12.20 2.55
CA VAL A 31 -8.45 11.97 2.04
C VAL A 31 -8.61 12.66 0.69
N LEU A 32 -8.89 11.87 -0.34
CA LEU A 32 -9.21 12.38 -1.67
C LEU A 32 -10.72 12.60 -1.81
N PRO A 33 -11.16 13.66 -2.51
CA PRO A 33 -12.57 13.83 -2.83
C PRO A 33 -13.14 12.63 -3.61
N GLU A 34 -14.39 12.23 -3.35
CA GLU A 34 -15.05 11.14 -4.09
C GLU A 34 -15.17 11.43 -5.60
N THR A 35 -15.13 12.70 -5.98
CA THR A 35 -15.10 13.15 -7.38
C THR A 35 -13.78 12.87 -8.07
N THR A 36 -12.69 12.59 -7.34
CA THR A 36 -11.42 12.16 -7.95
C THR A 36 -11.58 10.73 -8.43
N HIS A 37 -11.27 10.49 -9.71
CA HIS A 37 -11.24 9.15 -10.31
C HIS A 37 -9.82 8.59 -10.28
N TYR A 38 -8.90 9.27 -10.95
CA TYR A 38 -7.50 8.90 -11.01
C TYR A 38 -6.60 10.09 -10.73
N ILE A 39 -5.44 9.81 -10.16
CA ILE A 39 -4.27 10.70 -10.16
C ILE A 39 -3.16 9.93 -10.85
N ILE A 40 -2.58 10.51 -11.88
CA ILE A 40 -1.53 9.88 -12.69
C ILE A 40 -0.35 10.85 -12.72
N TRP A 41 0.77 10.44 -12.14
CA TRP A 41 2.02 11.18 -12.18
C TRP A 41 3.20 10.26 -12.48
N ASN A 42 4.02 10.67 -13.43
CA ASN A 42 5.28 10.03 -13.80
C ASN A 42 6.31 11.09 -14.24
N GLU A 43 7.58 10.91 -13.89
CA GLU A 43 8.68 11.71 -14.43
C GLU A 43 9.04 11.35 -15.89
N LEU A 44 8.51 10.25 -16.42
CA LEU A 44 8.67 9.84 -17.81
C LEU A 44 7.73 10.60 -18.77
N PRO A 45 8.07 10.70 -20.07
CA PRO A 45 7.18 11.27 -21.07
C PRO A 45 5.81 10.57 -21.11
N GLY A 46 4.76 11.34 -20.84
CA GLY A 46 3.38 10.87 -20.76
C GLY A 46 2.47 11.99 -20.28
N GLN A 47 1.16 11.75 -20.30
CA GLN A 47 0.20 12.69 -19.73
C GLN A 47 0.11 12.44 -18.23
N ASN A 48 0.48 13.47 -17.45
CA ASN A 48 0.22 13.52 -16.03
C ASN A 48 -1.05 14.33 -15.81
N GLU A 49 -1.98 13.80 -15.00
CA GLU A 49 -3.28 14.42 -14.84
C GLU A 49 -4.00 13.97 -13.57
N VAL A 50 -4.95 14.80 -13.13
CA VAL A 50 -6.04 14.39 -12.24
C VAL A 50 -7.29 14.23 -13.08
N GLN A 51 -7.87 13.04 -13.01
CA GLN A 51 -9.12 12.70 -13.67
C GLN A 51 -10.28 12.78 -12.67
N TYR A 52 -11.40 13.38 -13.10
CA TYR A 52 -12.58 13.56 -12.27
C TYR A 52 -13.79 12.79 -12.81
N LYS A 53 -14.65 12.35 -11.89
CA LYS A 53 -15.91 11.67 -12.16
C LYS A 53 -17.07 12.34 -11.41
N ASP A 54 -18.26 12.17 -11.96
CA ASP A 54 -19.51 12.42 -11.26
C ASP A 54 -19.80 11.26 -10.31
N VAL A 55 -20.02 11.56 -9.02
CA VAL A 55 -20.20 10.53 -7.98
C VAL A 55 -21.47 9.71 -8.20
N SER A 56 -22.52 10.30 -8.76
CA SER A 56 -23.83 9.66 -8.90
C SER A 56 -23.92 8.72 -10.11
N THR A 57 -23.22 9.06 -11.19
CA THR A 57 -23.27 8.34 -12.47
C THR A 57 -22.00 7.56 -12.77
N LEU A 58 -20.93 7.81 -12.02
CA LEU A 58 -19.57 7.27 -12.22
C LEU A 58 -18.97 7.60 -13.60
N LYS A 59 -19.50 8.62 -14.27
CA LYS A 59 -19.00 9.06 -15.58
C LYS A 59 -17.91 10.11 -15.43
N MET A 60 -16.95 10.10 -16.34
CA MET A 60 -15.90 11.11 -16.43
C MET A 60 -16.49 12.51 -16.66
N THR A 61 -16.05 13.48 -15.85
CA THR A 61 -16.47 14.89 -15.95
C THR A 61 -15.37 15.79 -16.50
N GLY A 62 -14.13 15.30 -16.57
CA GLY A 62 -12.99 16.01 -17.14
C GLY A 62 -11.69 15.62 -16.47
N ASN A 63 -10.61 16.24 -16.92
CA ASN A 63 -9.27 16.07 -16.41
C ASN A 63 -8.56 17.43 -16.28
N VAL A 64 -7.56 17.50 -15.41
CA VAL A 64 -6.67 18.64 -15.23
C VAL A 64 -5.24 18.14 -15.39
N ASP A 65 -4.51 18.74 -16.33
CA ASP A 65 -3.11 18.39 -16.57
C ASP A 65 -2.22 18.80 -15.39
N LEU A 66 -1.28 17.93 -15.04
CA LEU A 66 -0.25 18.16 -14.03
C LEU A 66 1.09 18.38 -14.73
N ASN A 67 1.77 19.45 -14.38
CA ASN A 67 3.02 19.90 -15.01
C ASN A 67 4.18 20.03 -14.01
N SER A 68 3.91 20.00 -12.71
CA SER A 68 4.90 20.12 -11.64
C SER A 68 4.52 19.27 -10.44
N THR A 69 5.52 18.81 -9.67
CA THR A 69 5.27 18.14 -8.38
C THR A 69 4.62 19.07 -7.34
N SER A 70 4.70 20.39 -7.54
CA SER A 70 4.00 21.37 -6.72
C SER A 70 2.52 21.52 -7.06
N ASP A 71 2.02 20.88 -8.12
CA ASP A 71 0.63 21.03 -8.54
C ASP A 71 -0.32 20.40 -7.52
N ALA A 72 -1.43 21.10 -7.31
CA ALA A 72 -2.41 20.73 -6.31
C ALA A 72 -3.27 19.55 -6.78
N VAL A 73 -3.53 18.63 -5.85
CA VAL A 73 -4.47 17.52 -6.01
C VAL A 73 -5.41 17.56 -4.81
N GLY A 74 -6.55 18.25 -4.96
CA GLY A 74 -7.43 18.54 -3.84
C GLY A 74 -6.73 19.41 -2.79
N SER A 75 -6.56 18.88 -1.57
CA SER A 75 -5.90 19.58 -0.44
C SER A 75 -4.41 19.23 -0.28
N THR A 76 -3.83 18.45 -1.19
CA THR A 76 -2.42 18.02 -1.16
C THR A 76 -1.70 18.44 -2.43
N THR A 77 -0.41 18.15 -2.54
CA THR A 77 0.36 18.26 -3.78
C THR A 77 0.82 16.89 -4.28
N ILE A 78 1.28 16.82 -5.53
CA ILE A 78 1.95 15.62 -6.07
C ILE A 78 3.20 15.27 -5.25
N ALA A 79 4.01 16.25 -4.84
CA ALA A 79 5.20 16.03 -4.02
C ALA A 79 4.84 15.36 -2.68
N ASP A 80 3.76 15.79 -2.04
CA ASP A 80 3.29 15.19 -0.78
C ASP A 80 2.77 13.77 -1.01
N LEU A 81 2.07 13.51 -2.11
CA LEU A 81 1.59 12.17 -2.48
C LEU A 81 2.76 11.21 -2.75
N LEU A 82 3.81 11.64 -3.45
CA LEU A 82 5.03 10.85 -3.66
C LEU A 82 5.76 10.57 -2.35
N THR A 83 5.84 11.56 -1.46
CA THR A 83 6.47 11.41 -0.13
C THR A 83 5.70 10.42 0.73
N TRP A 84 4.37 10.53 0.77
CA TRP A 84 3.51 9.56 1.45
C TRP A 84 3.65 8.16 0.82
N GLY A 85 3.60 8.05 -0.50
CA GLY A 85 3.68 6.77 -1.22
C GLY A 85 4.97 6.01 -0.92
N GLU A 86 6.11 6.70 -0.99
CA GLU A 86 7.43 6.14 -0.63
C GLU A 86 7.45 5.67 0.85
N THR A 87 6.93 6.50 1.74
CA THR A 87 6.87 6.17 3.17
C THR A 87 6.00 4.94 3.40
N ARG A 88 4.83 4.88 2.76
CA ARG A 88 3.88 3.79 2.93
C ARG A 88 4.39 2.48 2.37
N LYS A 89 5.03 2.50 1.19
CA LYS A 89 5.74 1.36 0.64
C LYS A 89 6.76 0.79 1.63
N GLY A 90 7.61 1.64 2.20
CA GLY A 90 8.61 1.21 3.17
C GLY A 90 8.00 0.61 4.45
N GLN A 91 6.84 1.13 4.90
CA GLN A 91 6.10 0.55 6.03
C GLN A 91 5.56 -0.85 5.72
N ILE A 92 4.98 -1.06 4.54
CA ILE A 92 4.47 -2.38 4.11
C ILE A 92 5.62 -3.39 3.98
N GLU A 93 6.73 -2.99 3.36
CA GLU A 93 7.93 -3.82 3.24
C GLU A 93 8.48 -4.23 4.61
N THR A 94 8.52 -3.27 5.56
CA THR A 94 8.97 -3.53 6.94
C THR A 94 8.03 -4.51 7.64
N ALA A 95 6.71 -4.30 7.60
CA ALA A 95 5.74 -5.19 8.23
C ALA A 95 5.78 -6.61 7.64
N THR A 96 5.98 -6.72 6.31
CA THR A 96 6.17 -8.01 5.63
C THR A 96 7.43 -8.73 6.10
N ALA A 97 8.54 -7.99 6.27
CA ALA A 97 9.79 -8.53 6.78
C ALA A 97 9.69 -8.95 8.25
N ASP A 98 9.01 -8.16 9.08
CA ASP A 98 8.79 -8.46 10.50
C ASP A 98 7.92 -9.71 10.67
N TYR A 99 6.85 -9.84 9.90
CA TYR A 99 6.02 -11.04 9.83
C TYR A 99 6.84 -12.28 9.44
N SER A 100 7.65 -12.17 8.39
CA SER A 100 8.49 -13.29 7.91
C SER A 100 9.53 -13.70 8.96
N THR A 101 10.16 -12.71 9.60
CA THR A 101 11.12 -12.93 10.69
C THR A 101 10.48 -13.61 11.90
N ALA A 102 9.27 -13.18 12.27
CA ALA A 102 8.52 -13.80 13.36
C ALA A 102 8.15 -15.25 13.05
N TYR A 103 7.73 -15.54 11.81
CA TYR A 103 7.44 -16.89 11.34
C TYR A 103 8.69 -17.79 11.39
N GLU A 104 9.81 -17.30 10.85
CA GLU A 104 11.09 -18.03 10.87
C GLU A 104 11.58 -18.31 12.30
N ASN A 105 11.44 -17.36 13.21
CA ASN A 105 11.79 -17.56 14.63
C ASN A 105 10.91 -18.63 15.29
N ALA A 106 9.61 -18.64 15.00
CA ALA A 106 8.69 -19.66 15.49
C ALA A 106 9.03 -21.06 14.94
N LEU A 107 9.33 -21.16 13.65
CA LEU A 107 9.78 -22.39 13.00
C LEU A 107 11.09 -22.91 13.64
N ASN A 108 12.07 -22.03 13.84
CA ASN A 108 13.35 -22.40 14.46
C ASN A 108 13.17 -22.86 15.91
N ALA A 109 12.27 -22.24 16.67
CA ALA A 109 11.93 -22.67 18.02
C ALA A 109 11.26 -24.06 18.02
N TRP A 110 10.37 -24.34 17.07
CA TRP A 110 9.75 -25.65 16.89
C TRP A 110 10.78 -26.75 16.60
N ILE A 111 11.68 -26.50 15.65
CA ILE A 111 12.76 -27.43 15.30
C ILE A 111 13.68 -27.68 16.51
N SER A 112 14.02 -26.62 17.25
CA SER A 112 14.84 -26.73 18.46
C SER A 112 14.15 -27.55 19.58
N GLY A 113 12.82 -27.57 19.58
CA GLY A 113 11.99 -28.40 20.48
C GLY A 113 11.86 -29.86 20.06
N GLY A 114 12.51 -30.28 18.97
CA GLY A 114 12.45 -31.65 18.45
C GLY A 114 11.43 -31.86 17.32
N GLY A 115 10.76 -30.80 16.89
CA GLY A 115 9.95 -30.81 15.68
C GLY A 115 10.79 -30.79 14.40
N THR A 116 10.12 -30.73 13.25
CA THR A 116 10.73 -30.57 11.93
C THR A 116 9.96 -29.51 11.14
N GLU A 117 10.57 -28.96 10.09
CA GLU A 117 9.87 -28.05 9.17
C GLU A 117 8.61 -28.68 8.57
N ALA A 118 8.66 -29.97 8.21
CA ALA A 118 7.51 -30.72 7.68
C ALA A 118 6.35 -30.84 8.68
N THR A 119 6.63 -30.72 9.98
CA THR A 119 5.61 -30.78 11.05
C THR A 119 5.24 -29.41 11.60
N PHE A 120 5.81 -28.34 11.06
CA PHE A 120 5.43 -26.97 11.39
C PHE A 120 4.19 -26.58 10.58
N THR A 121 3.06 -27.18 10.97
CA THR A 121 1.76 -27.01 10.31
C THR A 121 0.71 -26.59 11.34
N GLU A 122 -0.40 -26.02 10.88
CA GLU A 122 -1.50 -25.63 11.77
C GLU A 122 -2.03 -26.80 12.62
N SER A 123 -2.03 -28.02 12.09
CA SER A 123 -2.53 -29.19 12.84
C SER A 123 -1.54 -29.75 13.86
N GLU A 124 -0.24 -29.74 13.57
CA GLU A 124 0.77 -30.37 14.43
C GLU A 124 1.46 -29.36 15.36
N ALA A 125 1.61 -28.12 14.90
CA ALA A 125 2.25 -27.01 15.61
C ALA A 125 1.25 -25.88 15.90
N ALA A 126 0.00 -26.24 16.24
CA ALA A 126 -1.12 -25.32 16.45
C ALA A 126 -0.84 -24.17 17.43
N LEU A 127 0.05 -24.40 18.41
CA LEU A 127 0.43 -23.41 19.44
C LEU A 127 1.80 -22.75 19.20
N ALA A 128 2.53 -23.17 18.16
CA ALA A 128 3.88 -22.67 17.89
C ALA A 128 3.87 -21.36 17.08
N TRP A 129 2.78 -21.09 16.36
CA TRP A 129 2.58 -19.90 15.55
C TRP A 129 1.11 -19.50 15.58
N ASP A 130 0.83 -18.21 15.49
CA ASP A 130 -0.54 -17.73 15.30
C ASP A 130 -0.88 -17.75 13.80
N TRP A 131 -1.46 -18.86 13.36
CA TRP A 131 -1.81 -19.12 11.97
C TRP A 131 -2.88 -18.16 11.40
N SER A 132 -3.56 -17.40 12.26
CA SER A 132 -4.53 -16.40 11.84
C SER A 132 -3.90 -15.06 11.46
N LYS A 133 -2.67 -14.79 11.93
CA LYS A 133 -1.98 -13.53 11.66
C LYS A 133 -1.43 -13.49 10.25
N THR A 134 -1.40 -12.29 9.71
CA THR A 134 -0.78 -11.94 8.43
C THR A 134 0.21 -10.80 8.64
N TRP A 135 0.85 -10.32 7.57
CA TRP A 135 1.74 -9.16 7.65
C TRP A 135 1.03 -7.89 8.18
N ILE A 136 -0.28 -7.79 7.98
CA ILE A 136 -1.10 -6.65 8.45
C ILE A 136 -1.05 -6.53 9.98
N ASP A 137 -0.99 -7.65 10.71
CA ASP A 137 -0.89 -7.64 12.17
C ASP A 137 0.45 -7.10 12.69
N TYR A 138 1.42 -6.92 11.80
CA TYR A 138 2.74 -6.35 12.05
C TYR A 138 2.86 -4.92 11.49
N ASP A 139 1.78 -4.38 10.90
CA ASP A 139 1.74 -3.03 10.36
C ASP A 139 0.94 -2.08 11.28
N PRO A 140 1.61 -1.28 12.13
CA PRO A 140 0.93 -0.36 13.03
C PRO A 140 0.27 0.83 12.31
N HIS A 141 0.44 0.97 10.99
CA HIS A 141 -0.13 2.05 10.19
C HIS A 141 -1.30 1.59 9.31
N TYR A 142 -1.65 0.30 9.36
CA TYR A 142 -2.81 -0.24 8.67
C TYR A 142 -4.10 0.49 9.07
N SER A 143 -5.05 0.63 8.13
CA SER A 143 -6.32 1.36 8.31
C SER A 143 -7.53 0.52 7.97
#